data_AF-A0A7C7MQ95-F1
#
_entry.id   AF-A0A7C7MQ95-F1
#
_cell.length_a   1.000
_cell.length_b   1.000
_cell.length_c   1.000
_cell.angle_alpha   90.00
_cell.angle_beta   90.00
_cell.angle_gamma   90.00
#
_symmetry.space_group_name_H-M   'P 1'
#
loop_
_entity.id
_entity.type
_entity.pdbx_description
1 polymer ?
#
loop_
_entity_poly.entity_id
_entity_poly.type
_entity_poly.pdbx_seq_one_letter_code
_entity_poly.pdbx_strand_id
1 'polypeptide(L)'
;MIKTVLGIILIFSTCFGCQLILEDNKTFDYDLYNLSFGIFDFGFYEVPQSLDVNQNCDIYVSGTTSKMHDPTDYLLLKFKSDGKLDNTFGNNGHMMFDIDAGIDEGNQILLSNDSKIIIGGRSNHGADLGTVLFDYSLAKFNNSGVLDKSFGGEGKVITDFGYRDDAINKLIPNDENTFYAIGRASNGKDDPTNNPLV
;
A
#
# COMPACT_ATOMS: atom_id res chain seq x y z
N MET A 1 2.48 28.81 -2.31
CA MET A 1 2.88 27.49 -2.86
C MET A 1 1.67 26.60 -2.72
N ILE A 2 1.09 26.14 -3.84
CA ILE A 2 -0.18 25.40 -3.84
C ILE A 2 0.14 23.97 -3.41
N LYS A 3 -0.30 23.57 -2.21
CA LYS A 3 -0.37 22.17 -1.80
C LYS A 3 -1.47 21.52 -2.62
N THR A 4 -1.16 20.52 -3.43
CA THR A 4 -2.18 19.76 -4.15
C THR A 4 -2.49 18.52 -3.32
N VAL A 5 -3.57 18.58 -2.53
CA VAL A 5 -4.11 17.38 -1.87
C VAL A 5 -4.77 16.52 -2.96
N LEU A 6 -4.23 15.33 -3.23
CA LEU A 6 -4.70 14.45 -4.32
C LEU A 6 -5.39 13.17 -3.83
N GLY A 7 -5.30 12.83 -2.54
CA GLY A 7 -5.94 11.65 -1.97
C GLY A 7 -7.31 11.95 -1.36
N ILE A 8 -8.38 11.47 -2.00
CA ILE A 8 -9.68 11.30 -1.32
C ILE A 8 -9.80 9.81 -0.99
N ILE A 9 -9.82 9.46 0.30
CA ILE A 9 -10.17 8.12 0.76
C ILE A 9 -11.65 8.19 1.18
N LEU A 10 -12.53 7.60 0.36
CA LEU A 10 -13.94 7.43 0.69
C LEU A 10 -14.11 6.10 1.42
N ILE A 11 -14.42 6.16 2.71
CA ILE A 11 -14.74 4.97 3.52
C ILE A 11 -16.24 4.98 3.79
N PHE A 12 -16.96 3.98 3.28
CA PHE A 12 -18.34 3.72 3.67
C PHE A 12 -18.32 2.63 4.74
N SER A 13 -18.52 3.00 6.01
CA SER A 13 -18.70 2.01 7.08
C SER A 13 -20.14 1.50 7.04
N THR A 14 -20.36 0.29 6.54
CA THR A 14 -21.63 -0.43 6.72
C THR A 14 -21.46 -1.41 7.88
N CYS A 15 -21.35 -0.90 9.10
CA CYS A 15 -21.43 -1.79 10.26
C CYS A 15 -22.88 -2.19 10.46
N PHE A 16 -23.24 -3.43 10.10
CA PHE A 16 -24.06 -4.39 10.86
C PHE A 16 -24.12 -5.70 10.06
N GLY A 17 -22.99 -6.41 9.95
CA GLY A 17 -22.93 -7.74 9.31
C GLY A 17 -23.05 -7.72 7.77
N CYS A 18 -21.97 -7.31 7.09
CA CYS A 18 -21.61 -7.57 5.69
C CYS A 18 -22.73 -8.10 4.74
N GLN A 19 -23.69 -7.26 4.36
CA GLN A 19 -24.42 -7.40 3.10
C GLN A 19 -24.86 -6.03 2.60
N LEU A 20 -24.41 -5.65 1.40
CA LEU A 20 -24.97 -4.51 0.67
C LEU A 20 -26.36 -4.92 0.17
N ILE A 21 -27.39 -4.53 0.91
CA ILE A 21 -28.76 -4.53 0.37
C ILE A 21 -28.84 -3.30 -0.53
N LEU A 22 -28.75 -3.52 -1.84
CA LEU A 22 -29.10 -2.51 -2.83
C LEU A 22 -30.61 -2.29 -2.73
N GLU A 23 -31.05 -1.29 -1.97
CA GLU A 23 -32.42 -0.81 -2.09
C GLU A 23 -32.58 -0.11 -3.46
N ASP A 24 -33.71 -0.36 -4.12
CA ASP A 24 -33.98 -0.12 -5.55
C ASP A 24 -33.91 1.33 -6.04
N ASN A 25 -33.48 2.27 -5.20
CA ASN A 25 -33.33 3.67 -5.55
C ASN A 25 -31.85 4.05 -5.62
N LYS A 26 -31.34 4.16 -6.85
CA LYS A 26 -30.00 4.61 -7.24
C LYS A 26 -29.73 6.10 -6.91
N THR A 27 -30.05 6.54 -5.71
CA THR A 27 -29.69 7.86 -5.19
C THR A 27 -28.63 7.69 -4.12
N PHE A 28 -27.50 8.35 -4.33
CA PHE A 28 -26.42 8.43 -3.35
C PHE A 28 -26.93 9.18 -2.12
N ASP A 29 -27.09 8.46 -1.01
CA ASP A 29 -27.62 9.00 0.24
C ASP A 29 -26.55 9.86 0.93
N TYR A 30 -26.76 11.17 0.96
CA TYR A 30 -25.87 12.14 1.64
C TYR A 30 -26.10 12.19 3.15
N ASP A 31 -27.17 11.56 3.65
CA ASP A 31 -27.50 11.49 5.07
C ASP A 31 -26.92 10.21 5.72
N LEU A 32 -25.77 9.72 5.24
CA LEU A 32 -24.94 8.72 5.92
C LEU A 32 -24.54 9.23 7.31
N TYR A 33 -25.41 8.97 8.28
CA TYR A 33 -25.31 9.43 9.65
C TYR A 33 -24.06 8.88 10.33
N ASN A 34 -23.05 9.77 10.36
CA ASN A 34 -21.92 9.89 11.28
C ASN A 34 -20.57 9.24 10.91
N LEU A 35 -19.75 10.10 10.25
CA LEU A 35 -18.29 10.30 10.45
C LEU A 35 -17.27 9.45 9.65
N SER A 36 -17.46 9.20 8.35
CA SER A 36 -16.44 8.46 7.55
C SER A 36 -15.88 9.22 6.34
N PHE A 37 -15.94 10.55 6.33
CA PHE A 37 -15.20 11.39 5.37
C PHE A 37 -14.06 12.12 6.08
N GLY A 38 -12.84 11.91 5.61
CA GLY A 38 -11.67 12.65 6.06
C GLY A 38 -10.73 12.93 4.89
N ILE A 39 -10.24 14.16 4.83
CA ILE A 39 -9.09 14.51 4.00
C ILE A 39 -7.89 14.42 4.91
N PHE A 40 -6.93 13.56 4.55
CA PHE A 40 -5.73 13.36 5.32
C PHE A 40 -4.52 13.75 4.45
N ASP A 41 -3.64 14.56 5.03
CA ASP A 41 -2.40 15.05 4.44
C ASP A 41 -1.26 14.32 5.17
N PHE A 42 -0.56 13.45 4.45
CA PHE A 42 0.51 12.59 4.99
C PHE A 42 1.85 12.89 4.29
N GLY A 43 1.93 13.94 3.48
CA GLY A 43 3.07 14.20 2.62
C GLY A 43 2.86 15.36 1.65
N PHE A 44 3.71 15.38 0.63
CA PHE A 44 3.65 16.32 -0.49
C PHE A 44 2.90 15.73 -1.68
N TYR A 45 2.83 14.40 -1.73
CA TYR A 45 2.14 13.60 -2.71
C TYR A 45 1.46 12.46 -1.97
N GLU A 46 0.20 12.15 -2.24
CA GLU A 46 -0.48 10.99 -1.66
C GLU A 46 -1.41 10.36 -2.70
N VAL A 47 -1.18 9.10 -2.97
CA VAL A 47 -2.02 8.30 -3.87
C VAL A 47 -2.34 6.99 -3.16
N PRO A 48 -3.49 6.89 -2.48
CA PRO A 48 -3.99 5.59 -2.03
C PRO A 48 -4.32 4.73 -3.25
N GLN A 49 -3.88 3.47 -3.24
CA GLN A 49 -3.99 2.58 -4.40
C GLN A 49 -4.82 1.33 -4.12
N SER A 50 -4.73 0.78 -2.90
CA SER A 50 -5.47 -0.42 -2.50
C SER A 50 -5.93 -0.29 -1.06
N LEU A 51 -7.04 -0.96 -0.75
CA LEU A 51 -7.49 -1.16 0.62
C LEU A 51 -7.84 -2.62 0.86
N ASP A 52 -7.78 -3.03 2.12
CA ASP A 52 -8.25 -4.32 2.60
C ASP A 52 -8.80 -4.17 4.03
N VAL A 53 -9.67 -5.08 4.45
CA VAL A 53 -10.42 -4.97 5.72
C VAL A 53 -10.24 -6.26 6.52
N ASN A 54 -9.84 -6.12 7.79
CA ASN A 54 -9.70 -7.29 8.66
C ASN A 54 -11.05 -7.72 9.27
N GLN A 55 -11.04 -8.85 10.00
CA GLN A 55 -12.23 -9.37 10.70
C GLN A 55 -12.84 -8.43 11.75
N ASN A 56 -12.08 -7.46 12.27
CA ASN A 56 -12.56 -6.43 13.20
C ASN A 56 -13.16 -5.22 12.48
N CYS A 57 -13.28 -5.28 11.15
CA CYS A 57 -13.63 -4.16 10.30
C CYS A 57 -12.63 -2.98 10.35
N ASP A 58 -11.41 -3.19 10.84
CA ASP A 58 -10.34 -2.21 10.64
C ASP A 58 -9.96 -2.19 9.16
N ILE A 59 -9.78 -0.99 8.62
CA ILE A 59 -9.50 -0.76 7.20
C ILE A 59 -8.04 -0.39 7.07
N TYR A 60 -7.33 -1.10 6.22
CA TYR A 60 -5.94 -0.82 5.91
C TYR A 60 -5.86 -0.31 4.48
N VAL A 61 -5.12 0.77 4.26
CA VAL A 61 -4.96 1.38 2.94
C VAL A 61 -3.48 1.41 2.62
N SER A 62 -3.08 0.84 1.48
CA SER A 62 -1.75 1.05 0.92
C SER A 62 -1.79 2.05 -0.22
N GLY A 63 -0.64 2.63 -0.48
CA GLY A 63 -0.43 3.43 -1.66
C GLY A 63 0.97 4.00 -1.65
N THR A 64 1.05 5.25 -2.08
CA THR A 64 2.30 5.94 -2.31
C THR A 64 2.23 7.34 -1.70
N THR A 65 3.29 7.79 -1.03
CA THR A 65 3.40 9.16 -0.54
C THR A 65 4.82 9.70 -0.68
N SER A 66 5.07 10.99 -0.53
CA SER A 66 6.44 11.52 -0.45
C SER A 66 6.56 12.69 0.51
N LYS A 67 7.79 12.99 0.94
CA LYS A 67 8.11 14.30 1.50
C LYS A 67 8.43 15.28 0.37
N MET A 68 8.44 16.57 0.71
CA MET A 68 8.77 17.60 -0.26
C MET A 68 10.21 17.42 -0.76
N HIS A 69 10.36 17.30 -2.09
CA HIS A 69 11.62 17.05 -2.81
C HIS A 69 12.23 15.65 -2.69
N ASP A 70 11.56 14.72 -2.00
CA ASP A 70 12.00 13.32 -1.91
C ASP A 70 11.27 12.46 -2.95
N PRO A 71 11.86 11.33 -3.39
CA PRO A 71 11.14 10.28 -4.08
C PRO A 71 9.92 9.78 -3.28
N THR A 72 9.03 9.07 -3.95
CA THR A 72 7.89 8.48 -3.24
C THR A 72 8.28 7.22 -2.51
N ASP A 73 7.63 7.00 -1.38
CA ASP A 73 7.75 5.85 -0.50
C ASP A 73 6.41 5.08 -0.47
N TYR A 74 6.45 3.84 0.01
CA TYR A 74 5.23 3.12 0.37
C TYR A 74 4.48 3.86 1.46
N LEU A 75 3.16 3.97 1.31
CA LEU A 75 2.23 4.44 2.32
C LEU A 75 1.42 3.27 2.88
N LEU A 76 1.28 3.21 4.21
CA LEU A 76 0.32 2.36 4.89
C LEU A 76 -0.46 3.14 5.94
N LEU A 77 -1.78 3.11 5.83
CA LEU A 77 -2.70 3.73 6.76
C LEU A 77 -3.56 2.67 7.43
N LYS A 78 -4.00 2.96 8.64
CA LYS A 78 -5.04 2.18 9.31
C LYS A 78 -6.15 3.08 9.79
N PHE A 79 -7.38 2.72 9.44
CA PHE A 79 -8.60 3.30 9.98
C PHE A 79 -9.33 2.25 10.80
N LYS A 80 -10.01 2.72 11.84
CA LYS A 80 -10.89 1.89 12.66
C LYS A 80 -12.18 1.59 11.89
N SER A 81 -12.97 0.65 12.39
CA SER A 81 -14.28 0.29 11.83
C SER A 81 -15.28 1.45 11.73
N ASP A 82 -15.08 2.53 12.49
CA ASP A 82 -15.88 3.76 12.42
C ASP A 82 -15.36 4.77 11.37
N GLY A 83 -14.33 4.41 10.60
CA GLY A 83 -13.72 5.24 9.57
C GLY A 83 -12.72 6.28 10.10
N LYS A 84 -12.48 6.35 11.41
CA LYS A 84 -11.48 7.27 11.97
C LYS A 84 -10.07 6.72 11.81
N LEU A 85 -9.11 7.60 11.52
CA LEU A 85 -7.69 7.26 11.49
C LEU A 85 -7.26 6.69 12.86
N ASP A 86 -6.60 5.54 12.83
CA ASP A 86 -6.07 4.90 14.02
C ASP A 86 -4.70 5.50 14.37
N ASN A 87 -4.69 6.62 15.11
CA ASN A 87 -3.45 7.31 15.49
C ASN A 87 -2.47 6.47 16.33
N THR A 88 -2.88 5.27 16.78
CA THR A 88 -1.98 4.32 17.48
C THR A 88 -1.19 3.41 16.54
N PHE A 89 -1.55 3.41 15.25
CA PHE A 89 -0.88 2.65 14.21
C PHE A 89 0.32 3.42 13.66
N GLY A 90 1.46 2.76 13.54
CA GLY A 90 2.67 3.34 13.00
C GLY A 90 3.09 4.62 13.72
N ASN A 91 3.38 5.68 12.95
CA ASN A 91 3.64 7.01 13.45
C ASN A 91 2.42 7.92 13.24
N ASN A 92 1.58 8.06 14.26
CA ASN A 92 0.38 8.90 14.22
C ASN A 92 -0.57 8.54 13.06
N GLY A 93 -0.87 7.24 12.91
CA GLY A 93 -1.87 6.72 11.98
C GLY A 93 -1.37 6.35 10.60
N HIS A 94 -0.10 6.61 10.29
CA HIS A 94 0.49 6.24 9.02
C HIS A 94 1.90 5.66 9.18
N MET A 95 2.31 4.93 8.17
CA MET A 95 3.67 4.48 7.94
C MET A 95 4.10 4.90 6.55
N MET A 96 5.31 5.46 6.49
CA MET A 96 6.06 5.67 5.26
C MET A 96 7.25 4.73 5.29
N PHE A 97 7.51 4.03 4.20
CA PHE A 97 8.63 3.12 4.13
C PHE A 97 9.34 3.18 2.79
N ASP A 98 10.62 3.53 2.88
CA ASP A 98 11.62 3.52 1.81
C ASP A 98 12.03 2.04 1.55
N ILE A 99 11.62 1.55 0.38
CA ILE A 99 11.96 0.23 -0.12
C ILE A 99 13.34 0.26 -0.78
N ASP A 100 13.66 1.27 -1.56
CA ASP A 100 14.99 1.43 -2.17
C ASP A 100 15.30 2.90 -2.48
N ALA A 101 16.50 3.19 -2.97
CA ALA A 101 17.03 4.56 -3.10
C ALA A 101 16.23 5.53 -4.01
N GLY A 102 15.20 5.05 -4.72
CA GLY A 102 14.43 5.80 -5.72
C GLY A 102 12.94 5.89 -5.41
N ILE A 103 12.13 5.82 -6.46
CA ILE A 103 10.66 5.88 -6.39
C ILE A 103 10.11 4.51 -6.00
N ASP A 104 9.28 4.49 -4.97
CA ASP A 104 8.55 3.31 -4.51
C ASP A 104 7.04 3.54 -4.58
N GLU A 105 6.31 2.50 -5.02
CA GLU A 105 4.86 2.54 -5.16
C GLU A 105 4.18 1.31 -4.55
N GLY A 106 3.34 1.51 -3.53
CA GLY A 106 2.65 0.47 -2.76
C GLY A 106 1.31 0.04 -3.36
N ASN A 107 1.34 -0.54 -4.57
CA ASN A 107 0.16 -0.81 -5.41
C ASN A 107 -0.93 -1.66 -4.76
N GLN A 108 -0.58 -2.67 -3.98
CA GLN A 108 -1.52 -3.64 -3.44
C GLN A 108 -1.21 -3.94 -1.97
N ILE A 109 -2.27 -4.01 -1.17
CA ILE A 109 -2.23 -4.55 0.20
C ILE A 109 -2.87 -5.93 0.24
N LEU A 110 -2.33 -6.78 1.11
CA LEU A 110 -2.88 -8.07 1.49
C LEU A 110 -2.84 -8.22 3.01
N LEU A 111 -3.98 -8.53 3.61
CA LEU A 111 -4.07 -8.97 5.00
C LEU A 111 -4.11 -10.50 5.05
N SER A 112 -3.22 -11.10 5.84
CA SER A 112 -3.28 -12.54 6.18
C SER A 112 -4.03 -12.76 7.50
N ASN A 113 -4.54 -13.98 7.73
CA ASN A 113 -5.38 -14.36 8.89
C ASN A 113 -4.73 -14.05 10.25
N ASP A 114 -3.39 -14.01 10.32
CA ASP A 114 -2.63 -13.61 11.53
C ASP A 114 -2.52 -12.09 11.71
N SER A 115 -3.28 -11.32 10.91
CA SER A 115 -3.17 -9.86 10.83
C SER A 115 -1.75 -9.38 10.50
N LYS A 116 -1.05 -10.17 9.68
CA LYS A 116 0.18 -9.76 8.99
C LYS A 116 -0.23 -8.95 7.77
N ILE A 117 0.44 -7.83 7.57
CA ILE A 117 0.16 -6.91 6.48
C ILE A 117 1.29 -7.06 5.47
N ILE A 118 0.95 -7.31 4.21
CA ILE A 118 1.92 -7.34 3.12
C ILE A 118 1.52 -6.26 2.14
N ILE A 119 2.48 -5.41 1.77
CA ILE A 119 2.33 -4.46 0.68
C ILE A 119 3.24 -4.93 -0.45
N GLY A 120 2.69 -4.96 -1.66
CA GLY A 120 3.44 -5.26 -2.87
C GLY A 120 3.22 -4.19 -3.92
N GLY A 121 4.26 -3.97 -4.71
CA GLY A 121 4.22 -3.01 -5.80
C GLY A 121 5.53 -2.99 -6.55
N ARG A 122 6.14 -1.82 -6.65
CA ARG A 122 7.42 -1.64 -7.35
C ARG A 122 8.33 -0.62 -6.66
N SER A 123 9.63 -0.78 -6.83
CA SER A 123 10.67 0.11 -6.31
C SER A 123 11.72 0.38 -7.38
N ASN A 124 12.44 1.49 -7.25
CA ASN A 124 13.51 1.86 -8.16
C ASN A 124 14.84 2.01 -7.40
N HIS A 125 15.93 1.47 -7.94
CA HIS A 125 17.26 1.47 -7.31
C HIS A 125 18.02 2.83 -7.33
N GLY A 126 17.33 3.95 -7.54
CA GLY A 126 17.87 5.30 -7.33
C GLY A 126 19.26 5.58 -7.91
N ALA A 127 19.41 5.65 -9.24
CA ALA A 127 20.68 6.10 -9.84
C ALA A 127 20.57 6.99 -11.08
N ASP A 128 19.52 6.90 -11.90
CA ASP A 128 19.41 7.74 -13.10
C ASP A 128 17.96 8.11 -13.41
N LEU A 129 17.58 9.38 -13.17
CA LEU A 129 16.31 9.95 -13.64
C LEU A 129 16.16 9.91 -15.18
N GLY A 130 17.22 9.53 -15.91
CA GLY A 130 17.20 9.28 -17.35
C GLY A 130 16.70 7.88 -17.75
N THR A 131 16.75 6.90 -16.85
CA THR A 131 16.22 5.54 -17.06
C THR A 131 15.63 5.02 -15.76
N VAL A 132 14.32 5.20 -15.58
CA VAL A 132 13.62 4.66 -14.40
C VAL A 132 13.40 3.17 -14.61
N LEU A 133 14.09 2.36 -13.80
CA LEU A 133 13.99 0.90 -13.77
C LEU A 133 13.24 0.49 -12.52
N PHE A 134 12.09 -0.15 -12.69
CA PHE A 134 11.29 -0.63 -11.58
C PHE A 134 11.42 -2.14 -11.44
N ASP A 135 11.66 -2.57 -10.21
CA ASP A 135 11.69 -3.97 -9.78
C ASP A 135 10.45 -4.30 -8.96
N TYR A 136 10.09 -5.59 -8.89
CA TYR A 136 9.06 -6.02 -7.94
C TYR A 136 9.54 -5.73 -6.53
N SER A 137 8.65 -5.20 -5.71
CA SER A 137 8.93 -5.07 -4.29
C SER A 137 7.80 -5.51 -3.39
N LEU A 138 8.19 -6.02 -2.23
CA LEU A 138 7.34 -6.46 -1.14
C LEU A 138 7.90 -5.93 0.17
N ALA A 139 7.02 -5.52 1.07
CA ALA A 139 7.34 -5.27 2.47
C ALA A 139 6.27 -5.86 3.37
N LYS A 140 6.69 -6.38 4.52
CA LYS A 140 5.78 -6.95 5.51
C LYS A 140 5.79 -6.13 6.78
N PHE A 141 4.60 -5.90 7.32
CA PHE A 141 4.38 -5.16 8.56
C PHE A 141 3.54 -6.01 9.51
N ASN A 142 3.75 -5.80 10.80
CA ASN A 142 2.87 -6.34 11.82
C ASN A 142 1.61 -5.48 11.97
N ASN A 143 0.72 -5.92 12.86
CA ASN A 143 -0.57 -5.29 13.06
C ASN A 143 -0.55 -3.88 13.67
N SER A 144 0.61 -3.47 14.20
CA SER A 144 0.87 -2.13 14.71
C SER A 144 1.56 -1.23 13.68
N GLY A 145 1.78 -1.73 12.46
CA GLY A 145 2.45 -1.00 11.38
C GLY A 145 3.96 -1.04 11.46
N VAL A 146 4.55 -1.84 12.35
CA VAL A 146 6.00 -1.97 12.44
C VAL A 146 6.48 -2.99 11.40
N LEU A 147 7.52 -2.63 10.66
CA LEU A 147 8.16 -3.52 9.67
C LEU A 147 8.62 -4.83 10.32
N ASP A 148 8.23 -5.94 9.73
CA ASP A 148 8.66 -7.28 10.13
C ASP A 148 10.01 -7.61 9.48
N LYS A 149 11.10 -7.28 10.19
CA LYS A 149 12.48 -7.51 9.74
C LYS A 149 12.86 -8.98 9.49
N SER A 150 11.99 -9.93 9.83
CA SER A 150 12.23 -11.35 9.53
C SER A 150 11.76 -11.77 8.14
N PHE A 151 11.09 -10.88 7.41
CA PHE A 151 10.55 -11.15 6.08
C PHE A 151 11.55 -10.81 4.97
N GLY A 152 11.98 -11.83 4.23
CA GLY A 152 13.01 -11.67 3.20
C GLY A 152 14.34 -11.26 3.84
N GLY A 153 14.89 -10.14 3.37
CA GLY A 153 16.01 -9.45 4.02
C GLY A 153 15.54 -8.57 5.17
N GLU A 154 15.95 -7.31 5.21
CA GLU A 154 15.59 -6.30 6.23
C GLU A 154 14.08 -5.90 6.22
N GLY A 155 13.17 -6.86 6.17
CA GLY A 155 11.71 -6.70 6.12
C GLY A 155 11.13 -6.46 4.73
N LYS A 156 11.97 -6.55 3.70
CA LYS A 156 11.62 -6.31 2.30
C LYS A 156 12.24 -7.35 1.37
N VAL A 157 11.62 -7.48 0.19
CA VAL A 157 12.12 -8.27 -0.94
C VAL A 157 12.05 -7.36 -2.16
N ILE A 158 13.12 -7.35 -2.95
CA ILE A 158 13.18 -6.71 -4.26
C ILE A 158 13.56 -7.81 -5.26
N THR A 159 12.88 -7.87 -6.39
CA THR A 159 13.14 -8.89 -7.42
C THR A 159 13.05 -8.27 -8.81
N ASP A 160 14.19 -8.31 -9.49
CA ASP A 160 14.32 -7.99 -10.91
C ASP A 160 13.88 -9.19 -11.76
N PHE A 161 12.90 -8.99 -12.64
CA PHE A 161 12.43 -9.96 -13.64
C PHE A 161 12.73 -9.52 -15.07
N GLY A 162 13.46 -8.42 -15.28
CA GLY A 162 13.78 -7.87 -16.59
C GLY A 162 14.14 -6.38 -16.58
N TYR A 163 14.16 -5.77 -17.76
CA TYR A 163 14.95 -4.56 -17.94
C TYR A 163 14.31 -3.25 -17.49
N ARG A 164 12.99 -3.11 -17.28
CA ARG A 164 12.38 -1.76 -17.20
C ARG A 164 11.26 -1.53 -16.22
N ASP A 165 10.20 -2.32 -16.28
CA ASP A 165 9.00 -2.05 -15.52
C ASP A 165 8.42 -3.35 -15.04
N ASP A 166 8.92 -3.73 -13.87
CA ASP A 166 8.44 -4.85 -13.12
C ASP A 166 7.61 -4.31 -11.97
N ALA A 167 6.34 -4.74 -11.90
CA ALA A 167 5.46 -4.35 -10.82
C ALA A 167 4.53 -5.48 -10.39
N ILE A 168 4.37 -5.63 -9.08
CA ILE A 168 3.25 -6.39 -8.52
C ILE A 168 1.98 -5.57 -8.70
N ASN A 169 0.96 -6.21 -9.30
CA ASN A 169 -0.37 -5.62 -9.49
C ASN A 169 -1.40 -6.23 -8.55
N LYS A 170 -1.20 -7.49 -8.11
CA LYS A 170 -2.12 -8.16 -7.19
C LYS A 170 -1.41 -9.18 -6.31
N LEU A 171 -1.84 -9.20 -5.05
CA LEU A 171 -1.50 -10.19 -4.03
C LEU A 171 -2.77 -10.94 -3.65
N ILE A 172 -2.69 -12.25 -3.49
CA ILE A 172 -3.81 -13.12 -3.14
C ILE A 172 -3.36 -14.10 -2.06
N PRO A 173 -4.10 -14.25 -0.94
CA PRO A 173 -3.72 -15.20 0.09
C PRO A 173 -3.84 -16.64 -0.44
N ASN A 174 -2.90 -17.51 -0.05
CA ASN A 174 -2.96 -18.94 -0.34
C ASN A 174 -3.23 -19.76 0.93
N ASP A 175 -2.42 -19.54 1.97
CA ASP A 175 -2.56 -20.17 3.29
C ASP A 175 -1.99 -19.25 4.40
N GLU A 176 -1.78 -19.79 5.61
CA GLU A 176 -1.26 -19.04 6.76
C GLU A 176 0.12 -18.40 6.53
N ASN A 177 0.93 -18.98 5.65
CA ASN A 177 2.34 -18.59 5.46
C ASN A 177 2.67 -18.15 4.04
N THR A 178 1.78 -18.38 3.08
CA THR A 178 2.05 -18.13 1.66
C THR A 178 0.94 -17.32 0.99
N PHE A 179 1.34 -16.65 -0.08
CA PHE A 179 0.48 -15.84 -0.93
C PHE A 179 0.99 -15.93 -2.37
N TYR A 180 0.11 -15.64 -3.32
CA TYR A 180 0.47 -15.48 -4.72
C TYR A 180 0.64 -14.01 -5.06
N ALA A 181 1.65 -13.69 -5.85
CA ALA A 181 1.84 -12.40 -6.46
C ALA A 181 1.70 -12.52 -7.98
N ILE A 182 0.93 -11.63 -8.59
CA ILE A 182 0.88 -11.47 -10.04
C ILE A 182 1.19 -10.02 -10.40
N GLY A 183 1.79 -9.84 -11.58
CA GLY A 183 2.31 -8.56 -11.99
C GLY A 183 2.66 -8.55 -13.47
N ARG A 184 3.43 -7.53 -13.85
CA ARG A 184 3.96 -7.35 -15.21
C ARG A 184 5.47 -7.27 -15.11
N ALA A 185 6.18 -7.84 -16.08
CA ALA A 185 7.61 -7.64 -16.25
C ALA A 185 7.92 -7.29 -17.71
N SER A 186 8.99 -6.52 -17.91
CA SER A 186 9.39 -6.10 -19.26
C SER A 186 10.47 -7.01 -19.85
N ASN A 187 10.21 -7.57 -21.03
CA ASN A 187 11.21 -8.38 -21.74
C ASN A 187 12.49 -7.57 -22.02
N GLY A 188 13.64 -8.08 -21.60
CA GLY A 188 14.95 -7.48 -21.81
C GLY A 188 16.08 -8.39 -21.31
N LYS A 189 17.33 -7.93 -21.40
CA LYS A 189 18.44 -8.58 -20.70
C LYS A 189 18.50 -8.02 -19.28
N ASP A 190 18.59 -8.91 -18.29
CA ASP A 190 18.78 -8.59 -16.88
C ASP A 190 19.90 -7.55 -16.70
N ASP A 191 19.73 -6.61 -15.77
CA ASP A 191 20.82 -5.74 -15.35
C ASP A 191 21.68 -6.50 -14.33
N PRO A 192 22.92 -6.90 -14.67
CA PRO A 192 23.77 -7.66 -13.76
C PRO A 192 24.18 -6.89 -12.51
N THR A 193 23.87 -5.59 -12.41
CA THR A 193 24.12 -4.77 -11.22
C THR A 193 23.01 -4.88 -10.16
N ASN A 194 21.86 -5.48 -10.51
CA ASN A 194 20.65 -5.58 -9.68
C ASN A 194 20.41 -7.00 -9.14
N ASN A 195 21.49 -7.71 -8.83
CA ASN A 195 21.41 -9.10 -8.34
C ASN A 195 20.66 -9.13 -6.99
N PRO A 196 19.62 -9.97 -6.80
CA PRO A 196 18.79 -9.94 -5.60
C PRO A 196 19.65 -10.19 -4.36
N LEU A 197 19.47 -9.35 -3.34
CA LEU A 197 19.77 -9.72 -1.97
C LEU A 197 18.82 -10.88 -1.62
N VAL A 198 19.32 -12.11 -1.79
CA VAL A 198 18.71 -13.35 -1.29
C VAL A 198 18.83 -13.37 0.23
#